data_AF-A0A6J7L5B5-F1
#
_entry.id   AF-A0A6J7L5B5-F1
#
_cell.length_a   1.000
_cell.length_b   1.000
_cell.length_c   1.000
_cell.angle_alpha   90.00
_cell.angle_beta   90.00
_cell.angle_gamma   90.00
#
_symmetry.space_group_name_H-M   'P 1'
#
loop_
_entity.id
_entity.type
_entity.pdbx_description
1 polymer ?
#
loop_
_entity_poly.entity_id
_entity_poly.type
_entity_poly.pdbx_seq_one_letter_code
_entity_poly.pdbx_strand_id
1 'polypeptide(L)'
;MARAADCAYAAVADPAEGTILSVARAASKAAASLPAGSTLTQQVTTIADAAAVALAHTPLQLEVLARAGVVDAGGRGLVVVLEALVEAVTGVRRDPGPASLPVPWDVHELDEGGGAYEVMYLLDAGDEDAAGLRVALAERGDSVVVVGGSGLWNIHVHTDDVGAAIEAGMTAGRPYRIRVTDLRQDAADRRSSSRILGRAVVAVAHGAGTAALLDASGATVVRATAKIAPSTAEILEAIHRAGRPEIVVLPSDSDIRPVAEAAAEKARADGIRISVVPTRSIVQSLAAMAVHDATARFDDDVVAMTRAAGATHYGGVSIASREAMTTAGACQVGDVLGIVAGDIVEIGESVEEVAVRVLGRLLSSGGELVTLVRGADADVAVGSTIARRVRRAHPGVEIVVHDGGQPLWPLILGVE
;
A
#
# COMPACT_ATOMS: atom_id res chain seq x y z
N MET A 1 2.30 28.38 -8.53
CA MET A 1 1.09 27.80 -9.16
C MET A 1 0.92 28.22 -10.61
N ALA A 2 0.84 29.53 -10.94
CA ALA A 2 0.70 30.00 -12.34
C ALA A 2 1.72 29.38 -13.30
N ARG A 3 3.02 29.56 -13.03
CA ARG A 3 4.09 28.95 -13.83
C ARG A 3 3.97 27.42 -13.93
N ALA A 4 3.52 26.74 -12.87
CA ALA A 4 3.37 25.28 -12.89
C ALA A 4 2.22 24.84 -13.80
N ALA A 5 1.09 25.54 -13.77
CA ALA A 5 -0.02 25.30 -14.69
C ALA A 5 0.42 25.57 -16.14
N ASP A 6 1.07 26.71 -16.41
CA ASP A 6 1.53 27.06 -17.76
C ASP A 6 2.52 26.02 -18.30
N CYS A 7 3.48 25.57 -17.47
CA CYS A 7 4.40 24.50 -17.84
C CYS A 7 3.68 23.17 -18.10
N ALA A 8 2.66 22.81 -17.32
CA ALA A 8 1.89 21.58 -17.53
C ALA A 8 1.09 21.61 -18.84
N TYR A 9 0.49 22.75 -19.20
CA TYR A 9 -0.18 22.91 -20.49
C TYR A 9 0.81 22.90 -21.66
N ALA A 10 1.95 23.59 -21.51
CA ALA A 10 2.97 23.62 -22.56
C ALA A 10 3.61 22.23 -22.78
N ALA A 11 3.66 21.38 -21.76
CA ALA A 11 4.28 20.07 -21.82
C ALA A 11 3.54 19.05 -22.69
N VAL A 12 2.22 19.19 -22.83
CA VAL A 12 1.33 18.23 -23.49
C VAL A 12 1.02 18.72 -24.90
N ALA A 13 1.12 17.84 -25.90
CA ALA A 13 0.87 18.22 -27.29
C ALA A 13 -0.61 18.56 -27.57
N ASP A 14 -1.55 17.79 -27.03
CA ASP A 14 -3.00 18.02 -27.14
C ASP A 14 -3.65 18.10 -25.74
N PRO A 15 -3.68 19.29 -25.11
CA PRO A 15 -4.19 19.44 -23.74
C PRO A 15 -5.72 19.37 -23.69
N ALA A 16 -6.25 18.38 -22.97
CA ALA A 16 -7.69 18.22 -22.76
C ALA A 16 -8.19 18.85 -21.44
N GLU A 17 -9.32 19.54 -21.50
CA GLU A 17 -10.07 19.96 -20.31
C GLU A 17 -10.78 18.76 -19.66
N GLY A 18 -11.06 18.84 -18.37
CA GLY A 18 -11.54 17.70 -17.57
C GLY A 18 -10.42 16.75 -17.13
N THR A 19 -9.15 17.14 -17.28
CA THR A 19 -7.99 16.39 -16.79
C THR A 19 -7.31 17.12 -15.61
N ILE A 20 -6.18 16.59 -15.13
CA ILE A 20 -5.28 17.24 -14.17
C ILE A 20 -4.97 18.70 -14.53
N LEU A 21 -4.99 19.04 -15.82
CA LEU A 21 -4.76 20.39 -16.32
C LEU A 21 -5.85 21.38 -15.89
N SER A 22 -7.12 20.97 -15.88
CA SER A 22 -8.23 21.81 -15.41
C SER A 22 -8.16 22.02 -13.90
N VAL A 23 -7.77 20.99 -13.15
CA VAL A 23 -7.54 21.05 -11.70
C VAL A 23 -6.38 21.99 -11.36
N ALA A 24 -5.24 21.85 -12.03
CA ALA A 24 -4.07 22.71 -11.85
C ALA A 24 -4.37 24.18 -12.19
N ARG A 25 -5.16 24.41 -13.25
CA ARG A 25 -5.60 25.77 -13.64
C ARG A 25 -6.51 26.39 -12.59
N ALA A 26 -7.47 25.63 -12.04
CA ALA A 26 -8.34 26.12 -10.98
C ALA A 26 -7.55 26.47 -9.70
N ALA A 27 -6.64 25.58 -9.29
CA ALA A 27 -5.72 25.81 -8.18
C ALA A 27 -4.87 27.07 -8.38
N SER A 28 -4.39 27.30 -9.61
CA SER A 28 -3.63 28.49 -9.98
C SER A 28 -4.47 29.77 -9.92
N LYS A 29 -5.68 29.77 -10.48
CA LYS A 29 -6.59 30.92 -10.41
C LYS A 29 -6.95 31.28 -8.96
N ALA A 30 -7.20 30.27 -8.13
CA ALA A 30 -7.46 30.46 -6.72
C ALA A 30 -6.27 31.12 -6.01
N ALA A 31 -5.05 30.64 -6.27
CA ALA A 31 -3.83 31.25 -5.73
C ALA A 31 -3.68 32.73 -6.15
N ALA A 32 -3.98 33.05 -7.41
CA ALA A 32 -3.89 34.42 -7.93
C ALA A 32 -4.99 35.36 -7.42
N SER A 33 -6.15 34.82 -7.02
CA SER A 33 -7.27 35.58 -6.49
C SER A 33 -7.12 36.01 -5.03
N LEU A 34 -6.13 35.46 -4.32
CA LEU A 34 -5.91 35.74 -2.91
C LEU A 34 -5.32 37.14 -2.70
N PRO A 35 -5.81 37.90 -1.69
CA PRO A 35 -5.25 39.20 -1.35
C PRO A 35 -3.77 39.14 -0.98
N ALA A 36 -3.04 40.22 -1.28
CA ALA A 36 -1.70 40.42 -0.77
C ALA A 36 -1.70 40.40 0.77
N GLY A 37 -0.84 39.59 1.37
CA GLY A 37 -0.76 39.40 2.82
C GLY A 37 -1.55 38.20 3.37
N SER A 38 -2.18 37.39 2.51
CA SER A 38 -2.82 36.13 2.93
C SER A 38 -1.83 35.21 3.64
N THR A 39 -2.23 34.60 4.75
CA THR A 39 -1.35 33.68 5.50
C THR A 39 -1.10 32.41 4.69
N LEU A 40 -0.02 31.68 5.00
CA LEU A 40 0.28 30.42 4.34
C LEU A 40 -0.88 29.42 4.48
N THR A 41 -1.48 29.34 5.67
CA THR A 41 -2.68 28.53 5.96
C THR A 41 -3.85 28.88 5.05
N GLN A 42 -4.15 30.16 4.87
CA GLN A 42 -5.21 30.62 3.95
C GLN A 42 -4.88 30.24 2.51
N GLN A 43 -3.64 30.43 2.09
CA GLN A 43 -3.20 30.11 0.74
C GLN A 43 -3.37 28.62 0.42
N VAL A 44 -2.82 27.73 1.24
CA VAL A 44 -2.88 26.28 0.96
C VAL A 44 -4.30 25.75 1.01
N THR A 45 -5.12 26.26 1.94
CA THR A 45 -6.53 25.87 2.09
C THR A 45 -7.34 26.27 0.87
N THR A 46 -7.30 27.53 0.45
CA THR A 46 -8.08 28.03 -0.70
C THR A 46 -7.66 27.35 -2.01
N ILE A 47 -6.37 27.06 -2.18
CA ILE A 47 -5.86 26.35 -3.35
C ILE A 47 -6.36 24.91 -3.40
N ALA A 48 -6.30 24.19 -2.27
CA ALA A 48 -6.77 22.81 -2.18
C ALA A 48 -8.29 22.71 -2.39
N ASP A 49 -9.07 23.64 -1.83
CA ASP A 49 -10.52 23.68 -1.98
C ASP A 49 -10.92 23.90 -3.46
N ALA A 50 -10.25 24.83 -4.15
CA ALA A 50 -10.49 25.08 -5.56
C ALA A 50 -10.12 23.88 -6.44
N ALA A 51 -9.03 23.18 -6.10
CA ALA A 51 -8.62 21.97 -6.80
C ALA A 51 -9.65 20.84 -6.61
N ALA A 52 -10.15 20.64 -5.39
CA ALA A 52 -11.17 19.63 -5.09
C ALA A 52 -12.50 19.90 -5.83
N VAL A 53 -12.94 21.16 -5.88
CA VAL A 53 -14.13 21.56 -6.65
C VAL A 53 -13.91 21.33 -8.15
N ALA A 54 -12.74 21.69 -8.68
CA ALA A 54 -12.43 21.46 -10.09
C ALA A 54 -12.39 19.97 -10.43
N LEU A 55 -11.85 19.14 -9.53
CA LEU A 55 -11.84 17.69 -9.67
C LEU A 55 -13.25 17.12 -9.73
N ALA A 56 -14.16 17.56 -8.86
CA ALA A 56 -15.55 17.12 -8.87
C ALA A 56 -16.28 17.48 -10.19
N HIS A 57 -15.81 18.52 -10.89
CA HIS A 57 -16.35 18.94 -12.18
C HIS A 57 -15.69 18.29 -13.40
N THR A 58 -14.62 17.50 -13.25
CA THR A 58 -13.98 16.83 -14.41
C THR A 58 -14.95 15.95 -15.21
N PRO A 59 -15.93 15.23 -14.61
CA PRO A 59 -16.92 14.47 -15.37
C PRO A 59 -17.86 15.35 -16.20
N LEU A 60 -18.01 16.64 -15.89
CA LEU A 60 -18.81 17.58 -16.67
C LEU A 60 -18.04 18.14 -17.88
N GLN A 61 -16.72 17.93 -17.94
CA GLN A 61 -15.82 18.51 -18.93
C GLN A 61 -15.30 17.46 -19.92
N LEU A 62 -15.20 16.19 -19.50
CA LEU A 62 -14.71 15.10 -20.33
C LEU A 62 -15.71 13.94 -20.32
N GLU A 63 -16.25 13.64 -21.50
CA GLU A 63 -17.36 12.69 -21.64
C GLU A 63 -16.99 11.27 -21.17
N VAL A 64 -15.74 10.85 -21.37
CA VAL A 64 -15.26 9.53 -20.91
C VAL A 64 -15.37 9.39 -19.37
N LEU A 65 -15.09 10.46 -18.62
CA LEU A 65 -15.22 10.50 -17.16
C LEU A 65 -16.70 10.52 -16.76
N ALA A 66 -17.53 11.26 -17.50
CA ALA A 66 -18.97 11.31 -17.31
C ALA A 66 -19.60 9.92 -17.44
N ARG A 67 -19.26 9.21 -18.51
CA ARG A 67 -19.74 7.86 -18.80
C ARG A 67 -19.26 6.90 -17.71
N ALA A 68 -17.97 6.91 -17.39
CA ALA A 68 -17.39 6.02 -16.38
C ALA A 68 -17.83 6.34 -14.94
N GLY A 69 -18.47 7.49 -14.68
CA GLY A 69 -18.91 7.90 -13.35
C GLY A 69 -17.77 8.16 -12.36
N VAL A 70 -16.57 8.48 -12.88
CA VAL A 70 -15.35 8.72 -12.09
C VAL A 70 -14.78 10.10 -12.37
N VAL A 71 -13.99 10.63 -11.44
CA VAL A 71 -13.21 11.86 -11.64
C VAL A 71 -11.85 11.53 -12.27
N ASP A 72 -11.16 12.56 -12.77
CA ASP A 72 -9.83 12.38 -13.34
C ASP A 72 -8.82 11.87 -12.29
N ALA A 73 -8.13 10.76 -12.60
CA ALA A 73 -7.20 10.14 -11.66
C ALA A 73 -5.97 11.02 -11.41
N GLY A 74 -5.46 11.71 -12.43
CA GLY A 74 -4.33 12.63 -12.30
C GLY A 74 -4.70 13.85 -11.44
N GLY A 75 -5.87 14.42 -11.67
CA GLY A 75 -6.46 15.49 -10.88
C GLY A 75 -6.67 15.07 -9.42
N ARG A 76 -7.13 13.85 -9.16
CA ARG A 76 -7.23 13.29 -7.80
C ARG A 76 -5.86 13.21 -7.13
N GLY A 77 -4.84 12.74 -7.84
CA GLY A 77 -3.46 12.72 -7.34
C GLY A 77 -2.97 14.11 -6.94
N LEU A 78 -3.23 15.13 -7.76
CA LEU A 78 -2.88 16.52 -7.44
C LEU A 78 -3.61 17.03 -6.19
N VAL A 79 -4.91 16.74 -6.05
CA VAL A 79 -5.68 17.12 -4.86
C VAL A 79 -5.12 16.47 -3.59
N VAL A 80 -4.75 15.19 -3.64
CA VAL A 80 -4.12 14.49 -2.51
C VAL A 80 -2.82 15.18 -2.07
N VAL A 81 -1.98 15.58 -3.01
CA VAL A 81 -0.74 16.32 -2.71
C VAL A 81 -1.04 17.67 -2.07
N LEU A 82 -2.05 18.40 -2.55
CA LEU A 82 -2.46 19.68 -1.97
C LEU A 82 -3.08 19.53 -0.58
N GLU A 83 -3.86 18.48 -0.34
CA GLU A 83 -4.41 18.15 0.98
C GLU A 83 -3.30 17.79 1.98
N ALA A 84 -2.30 17.02 1.54
CA ALA A 84 -1.12 16.72 2.37
C ALA A 84 -0.34 17.99 2.73
N LEU A 85 -0.25 18.96 1.82
CA LEU A 85 0.34 20.27 2.11
C LEU A 85 -0.50 21.06 3.13
N VAL A 86 -1.83 21.01 3.04
CA VAL A 86 -2.71 21.62 4.06
C VAL A 86 -2.47 20.97 5.42
N GLU A 87 -2.40 19.64 5.50
CA GLU A 87 -2.12 18.92 6.73
C GLU A 87 -0.76 19.30 7.31
N ALA A 88 0.29 19.35 6.49
CA ALA A 88 1.63 19.73 6.93
C ALA A 88 1.71 21.17 7.48
N VAL A 89 0.95 22.10 6.91
CA VAL A 89 0.96 23.52 7.33
C VAL A 89 0.04 23.77 8.54
N THR A 90 -1.08 23.05 8.64
CA THR A 90 -2.13 23.33 9.62
C THR A 90 -2.22 22.34 10.77
N GLY A 91 -1.61 21.15 10.63
CA GLY A 91 -1.77 20.02 11.52
C GLY A 91 -3.15 19.35 11.44
N VAL A 92 -4.02 19.79 10.52
CA VAL A 92 -5.38 19.26 10.36
C VAL A 92 -5.43 18.39 9.12
N ARG A 93 -5.63 17.09 9.34
CA ARG A 93 -5.90 16.13 8.27
C ARG A 93 -7.33 16.31 7.78
N ARG A 94 -7.50 16.42 6.46
CA ARG A 94 -8.81 16.46 5.82
C ARG A 94 -9.30 15.04 5.56
N ASP A 95 -10.58 14.80 5.82
CA ASP A 95 -11.21 13.53 5.49
C ASP A 95 -11.37 13.47 3.96
N PRO A 96 -10.78 12.46 3.27
CA PRO A 96 -10.88 12.31 1.82
C PRO A 96 -12.31 12.02 1.31
N GLY A 97 -13.28 11.94 2.22
CA GLY A 97 -14.67 11.59 1.94
C GLY A 97 -14.83 10.09 1.69
N PRO A 98 -16.08 9.60 1.57
CA PRO A 98 -16.32 8.20 1.26
C PRO A 98 -15.71 7.86 -0.11
N ALA A 99 -14.82 6.87 -0.13
CA ALA A 99 -14.35 6.27 -1.37
C ALA A 99 -15.55 5.57 -2.03
N SER A 100 -16.11 6.16 -3.09
CA SER A 100 -17.06 5.45 -3.94
C SER A 100 -16.30 4.34 -4.65
N LEU A 101 -16.70 3.09 -4.42
CA LEU A 101 -16.20 1.96 -5.21
C LEU A 101 -16.50 2.23 -6.69
N PRO A 102 -15.52 2.07 -7.60
CA PRO A 102 -15.78 2.16 -9.04
C PRO A 102 -16.91 1.21 -9.42
N VAL A 103 -17.90 1.69 -10.17
CA VAL A 103 -18.91 0.80 -10.76
C VAL A 103 -18.18 -0.08 -11.78
N PRO A 104 -18.32 -1.41 -11.75
CA PRO A 104 -17.70 -2.27 -12.75
C PRO A 104 -18.20 -1.88 -14.15
N TRP A 105 -17.33 -1.30 -14.96
CA TRP A 105 -17.60 -0.95 -16.35
C TRP A 105 -17.01 -2.01 -17.27
N ASP A 106 -17.76 -2.43 -18.28
CA ASP A 106 -17.25 -3.34 -19.31
C ASP A 106 -16.29 -2.57 -20.21
N VAL A 107 -14.98 -2.74 -19.98
CA VAL A 107 -13.86 -2.05 -20.65
C VAL A 107 -13.68 -2.42 -22.14
N HIS A 108 -14.66 -3.10 -22.75
CA HIS A 108 -14.58 -3.55 -24.14
C HIS A 108 -14.83 -2.44 -25.17
N GLU A 109 -15.27 -1.24 -24.77
CA GLU A 109 -15.64 -0.17 -25.71
C GLU A 109 -14.73 1.07 -25.71
N LEU A 110 -13.59 1.06 -25.01
CA LEU A 110 -12.57 2.11 -25.11
C LEU A 110 -11.31 1.57 -25.77
N ASP A 111 -11.43 1.22 -27.06
CA ASP A 111 -10.27 1.22 -27.97
C ASP A 111 -10.20 2.64 -28.58
N GLU A 112 -9.93 3.63 -27.73
CA GLU A 112 -9.59 4.97 -28.20
C GLU A 112 -8.12 4.91 -28.64
N GLY A 113 -7.94 4.91 -29.96
CA GLY A 113 -6.67 4.68 -30.65
C GLY A 113 -5.47 5.30 -29.93
N GLY A 114 -4.59 4.41 -29.46
CA GLY A 114 -3.30 4.72 -28.89
C GLY A 114 -2.25 3.81 -29.52
N GLY A 115 -1.06 4.33 -29.83
CA GLY A 115 0.04 3.56 -30.38
C GLY A 115 0.40 2.36 -29.51
N ALA A 116 0.78 1.23 -30.13
CA ALA A 116 1.02 -0.03 -29.46
C ALA A 116 2.17 -0.02 -28.44
N TYR A 117 3.05 0.97 -28.51
CA TYR A 117 4.23 1.09 -27.65
C TYR A 117 4.30 2.44 -26.95
N GLU A 118 4.72 2.43 -25.70
CA GLU A 118 5.17 3.62 -24.97
C GLU A 118 6.68 3.73 -25.10
N VAL A 119 7.16 4.88 -25.56
CA VAL A 119 8.59 5.20 -25.64
C VAL A 119 8.87 6.36 -24.70
N MET A 120 9.73 6.10 -23.70
CA MET A 120 10.20 7.10 -22.75
C MET A 120 11.71 7.25 -22.82
N TYR A 121 12.21 8.48 -22.78
CA TYR A 121 13.65 8.72 -22.67
C TYR A 121 13.97 10.09 -22.09
N LEU A 122 15.17 10.22 -21.54
CA LEU A 122 15.76 11.53 -21.24
C LEU A 122 16.48 12.05 -22.48
N LEU A 123 16.45 13.36 -22.69
CA LEU A 123 17.05 14.03 -23.84
C LEU A 123 17.87 15.23 -23.37
N ASP A 124 19.13 15.25 -23.78
CA ASP A 124 19.99 16.44 -23.69
C ASP A 124 19.80 17.27 -24.97
N ALA A 125 19.12 18.41 -24.87
CA ALA A 125 18.74 19.27 -25.99
C ALA A 125 18.43 20.71 -25.57
N GLY A 126 18.58 21.65 -26.51
CA GLY A 126 18.16 23.05 -26.33
C GLY A 126 16.63 23.21 -26.27
N ASP A 127 16.16 24.33 -25.75
CA ASP A 127 14.72 24.61 -25.60
C ASP A 127 13.98 24.66 -26.95
N GLU A 128 14.62 25.19 -27.99
CA GLU A 128 14.04 25.23 -29.35
C GLU A 128 13.95 23.84 -29.98
N ASP A 129 14.98 23.01 -29.79
CA ASP A 129 15.03 21.65 -30.32
C ASP A 129 13.98 20.75 -29.64
N ALA A 130 13.78 20.90 -28.33
CA ALA A 130 12.74 20.19 -27.59
C ALA A 130 11.32 20.62 -28.01
N ALA A 131 11.12 21.91 -28.32
CA ALA A 131 9.86 22.38 -28.89
C ALA A 131 9.60 21.80 -30.28
N GLY A 132 10.62 21.74 -31.14
CA GLY A 132 10.56 21.10 -32.45
C GLY A 132 10.27 19.60 -32.35
N LEU A 133 10.91 18.91 -31.41
CA LEU A 133 10.69 17.49 -31.15
C LEU A 133 9.24 17.20 -30.74
N ARG A 134 8.63 18.04 -29.91
CA ARG A 134 7.21 17.88 -29.51
C ARG A 134 6.29 17.86 -30.73
N VAL A 135 6.50 18.77 -31.68
CA VAL A 135 5.73 18.82 -32.93
C VAL A 135 5.98 17.57 -33.76
N ALA A 136 7.23 17.16 -33.92
CA ALA A 136 7.59 15.98 -34.70
C ALA A 136 7.02 14.67 -34.12
N LEU A 137 6.97 14.54 -32.80
CA LEU A 137 6.37 13.37 -32.13
C LEU A 137 4.85 13.39 -32.20
N ALA A 138 4.21 14.56 -32.15
CA ALA A 138 2.75 14.69 -32.29
C ALA A 138 2.23 14.24 -33.67
N GLU A 139 3.08 14.24 -34.71
CA GLU A 139 2.74 13.67 -36.03
C GLU A 139 2.84 12.13 -36.08
N ARG A 140 3.57 11.52 -35.14
CA ARG A 140 4.02 10.12 -35.19
C ARG A 140 3.48 9.25 -34.06
N GLY A 141 2.73 9.86 -33.14
CA GLY A 141 2.19 9.20 -31.97
C GLY A 141 1.14 10.05 -31.29
N ASP A 142 0.48 9.46 -30.31
CA ASP A 142 -0.49 10.10 -29.44
C ASP A 142 0.08 10.24 -28.01
N SER A 143 -0.63 10.98 -27.16
CA SER A 143 -0.25 11.18 -25.75
C SER A 143 1.18 11.71 -25.56
N VAL A 144 1.62 12.62 -26.43
CA VAL A 144 2.99 13.17 -26.43
C VAL A 144 3.18 14.15 -25.27
N VAL A 145 4.20 13.89 -24.45
CA VAL A 145 4.64 14.75 -23.35
C VAL A 145 6.13 15.03 -23.47
N VAL A 146 6.50 16.31 -23.49
CA VAL A 146 7.89 16.79 -23.50
C VAL A 146 8.07 17.81 -22.39
N VAL A 147 8.64 17.35 -21.27
CA VAL A 147 8.78 18.13 -20.03
C VAL A 147 10.24 18.29 -19.67
N GLY A 148 10.67 19.50 -19.35
CA GLY A 148 12.04 19.74 -18.94
C GLY A 148 12.43 21.20 -19.08
N GLY A 149 13.74 21.42 -19.14
CA GLY A 149 14.35 22.72 -19.36
C GLY A 149 15.80 22.73 -18.91
N SER A 150 16.52 23.80 -19.25
CA SER A 150 17.95 23.96 -18.91
C SER A 150 18.82 22.81 -19.45
N GLY A 151 18.53 22.36 -20.68
CA GLY A 151 19.30 21.33 -21.38
C GLY A 151 18.83 19.90 -21.11
N LEU A 152 17.93 19.64 -20.15
CA LEU A 152 17.46 18.28 -19.85
C LEU A 152 15.94 18.17 -20.00
N TRP A 153 15.52 17.19 -20.79
CA TRP A 153 14.13 16.91 -21.11
C TRP A 153 13.78 15.44 -20.84
N ASN A 154 12.53 15.21 -20.47
CA ASN A 154 11.91 13.90 -20.36
C ASN A 154 10.82 13.81 -21.41
N ILE A 155 10.92 12.78 -22.24
CA ILE A 155 10.07 12.55 -23.39
C ILE A 155 9.22 11.31 -23.12
N HIS A 156 7.94 11.41 -23.42
CA HIS A 156 6.96 10.32 -23.39
C HIS A 156 6.13 10.42 -24.66
N VAL A 157 6.01 9.33 -25.41
CA VAL A 157 5.11 9.22 -26.56
C VAL A 157 4.55 7.82 -26.66
N HIS A 158 3.27 7.71 -26.99
CA HIS A 158 2.69 6.45 -27.43
C HIS A 158 2.73 6.39 -28.96
N THR A 159 3.28 5.33 -29.53
CA THR A 159 3.46 5.21 -30.98
C THR A 159 3.46 3.74 -31.41
N ASP A 160 3.12 3.49 -32.66
CA ASP A 160 3.34 2.20 -33.32
C ASP A 160 4.76 2.05 -33.87
N ASP A 161 5.51 3.15 -34.03
CA ASP A 161 6.85 3.19 -34.58
C ASP A 161 7.88 3.69 -33.55
N VAL A 162 8.36 2.73 -32.75
CA VAL A 162 9.40 2.95 -31.74
C VAL A 162 10.68 3.54 -32.35
N GLY A 163 11.04 3.10 -33.56
CA GLY A 163 12.26 3.53 -34.24
C GLY A 163 12.19 5.02 -34.57
N ALA A 164 11.11 5.43 -35.23
CA ALA A 164 10.90 6.83 -35.60
C ALA A 164 10.86 7.78 -34.38
N ALA A 165 10.29 7.35 -33.25
CA ALA A 165 10.27 8.16 -32.03
C ALA A 165 11.68 8.39 -31.47
N ILE A 166 12.52 7.35 -31.43
CA ILE A 166 13.91 7.46 -30.95
C ILE A 166 14.76 8.29 -31.93
N GLU A 167 14.59 8.08 -33.24
CA GLU A 167 15.30 8.83 -34.28
C GLU A 167 14.96 10.32 -34.27
N ALA A 168 13.70 10.69 -33.98
CA ALA A 168 13.31 12.07 -33.76
C ALA A 168 14.08 12.66 -32.56
N GLY A 169 14.18 11.91 -31.46
CA GLY A 169 15.00 12.29 -30.30
C GLY A 169 16.48 12.48 -30.65
N MET A 170 17.06 11.62 -31.48
CA MET A 170 18.45 11.74 -31.96
C MET A 170 18.68 12.94 -32.87
N THR A 171 17.64 13.38 -33.60
CA THR A 171 17.71 14.57 -34.45
C THR A 171 17.68 15.84 -33.63
N ALA A 172 16.87 15.87 -32.57
CA ALA A 172 16.73 17.03 -31.68
C ALA A 172 17.86 17.14 -30.63
N GLY A 173 18.57 16.06 -30.32
CA GLY A 173 19.63 16.08 -29.33
C GLY A 173 20.17 14.69 -29.01
N ARG A 174 20.59 14.48 -27.76
CA ARG A 174 21.18 13.20 -27.33
C ARG A 174 20.24 12.45 -26.37
N PRO A 175 19.50 11.43 -26.83
CA PRO A 175 18.66 10.62 -25.97
C PRO A 175 19.46 9.63 -25.12
N TYR A 176 18.98 9.35 -23.91
CA TYR A 176 19.56 8.35 -23.02
C TYR A 176 18.52 7.82 -22.02
N ARG A 177 18.81 6.66 -21.40
CA ARG A 177 17.86 5.90 -20.56
C ARG A 177 16.54 5.63 -21.28
N ILE A 178 16.65 5.17 -22.52
CA ILE A 178 15.49 4.82 -23.35
C ILE A 178 14.80 3.60 -22.75
N ARG A 179 13.50 3.70 -22.55
CA ARG A 179 12.60 2.62 -22.15
C ARG A 179 11.52 2.51 -23.21
N VAL A 180 11.23 1.28 -23.62
CA VAL A 180 10.16 0.95 -24.54
C VAL A 180 9.28 -0.10 -23.88
N THR A 181 7.98 0.17 -23.80
CA THR A 181 6.98 -0.72 -23.22
C THR A 181 5.97 -1.09 -24.30
N ASP A 182 5.70 -2.38 -24.54
CA ASP A 182 4.55 -2.79 -25.38
C ASP A 182 3.28 -2.65 -24.53
N LEU A 183 2.43 -1.68 -24.85
CA LEU A 183 1.23 -1.35 -24.09
C LEU A 183 0.16 -2.43 -24.23
N ARG A 184 0.15 -3.20 -25.33
CA ARG A 184 -0.79 -4.32 -25.50
C ARG A 184 -0.35 -5.51 -24.70
N GLN A 185 0.96 -5.78 -24.64
CA GLN A 185 1.51 -6.83 -23.79
C GLN A 185 1.40 -6.43 -22.30
N ASP A 186 1.71 -5.20 -21.92
CA ASP A 186 1.53 -4.72 -20.54
C ASP A 186 0.04 -4.71 -20.16
N ALA A 187 -0.86 -4.28 -21.06
CA ALA A 187 -2.30 -4.43 -20.85
C ALA A 187 -2.74 -5.90 -20.84
N ALA A 188 -2.14 -6.79 -21.64
CA ALA A 188 -2.43 -8.21 -21.64
C ALA A 188 -1.86 -8.91 -20.39
N ASP A 189 -0.74 -8.46 -19.84
CA ASP A 189 -0.13 -8.94 -18.61
C ASP A 189 -0.91 -8.41 -17.40
N ARG A 190 -1.41 -7.17 -17.46
CA ARG A 190 -2.37 -6.61 -16.49
C ARG A 190 -3.77 -7.23 -16.60
N ARG A 191 -4.21 -7.59 -17.81
CA ARG A 191 -5.48 -8.31 -18.07
C ARG A 191 -5.34 -9.81 -17.81
N SER A 192 -4.14 -10.37 -17.89
CA SER A 192 -3.79 -11.74 -17.52
C SER A 192 -3.66 -11.83 -16.00
N SER A 193 -3.05 -10.84 -15.35
CA SER A 193 -3.08 -10.72 -13.90
C SER A 193 -4.50 -10.43 -13.36
N SER A 194 -5.40 -9.87 -14.18
CA SER A 194 -6.84 -9.77 -13.87
C SER A 194 -7.70 -10.98 -14.30
N ARG A 195 -7.19 -11.88 -15.17
CA ARG A 195 -7.88 -13.11 -15.65
C ARG A 195 -7.32 -14.43 -15.13
N ILE A 196 -6.17 -14.46 -14.47
CA ILE A 196 -5.91 -15.44 -13.42
C ILE A 196 -6.92 -15.06 -12.35
N LEU A 197 -7.81 -15.96 -11.96
CA LEU A 197 -8.56 -15.79 -10.73
C LEU A 197 -7.50 -15.68 -9.62
N GLY A 198 -7.14 -14.43 -9.27
CA GLY A 198 -5.91 -14.10 -8.56
C GLY A 198 -5.79 -14.86 -7.26
N ARG A 199 -4.56 -15.17 -6.84
CA ARG A 199 -4.31 -15.84 -5.58
C ARG A 199 -4.99 -15.06 -4.45
N ALA A 200 -5.75 -15.75 -3.61
CA ALA A 200 -6.29 -15.14 -2.39
C ALA A 200 -5.46 -15.57 -1.20
N VAL A 201 -5.36 -14.67 -0.22
CA VAL A 201 -4.88 -15.03 1.11
C VAL A 201 -6.07 -15.08 2.05
N VAL A 202 -6.20 -16.16 2.81
CA VAL A 202 -7.16 -16.30 3.92
C VAL A 202 -6.36 -16.21 5.21
N ALA A 203 -6.68 -15.23 6.06
CA ALA A 203 -5.94 -15.01 7.30
C ALA A 203 -6.87 -15.02 8.50
N VAL A 204 -6.42 -15.65 9.59
CA VAL A 204 -7.15 -15.62 10.86
C VAL A 204 -6.70 -14.41 11.68
N ALA A 205 -7.65 -13.68 12.26
CA ALA A 205 -7.38 -12.47 13.03
C ALA A 205 -8.06 -12.50 14.39
N HIS A 206 -7.32 -12.14 15.43
CA HIS A 206 -7.82 -11.95 16.78
C HIS A 206 -7.97 -10.45 17.06
N GLY A 207 -9.21 -9.96 17.16
CA GLY A 207 -9.47 -8.53 17.38
C GLY A 207 -9.84 -7.74 16.12
N ALA A 208 -10.47 -6.59 16.30
CA ALA A 208 -10.99 -5.79 15.19
C ALA A 208 -9.89 -5.08 14.39
N GLY A 209 -8.83 -4.63 15.07
CA GLY A 209 -7.71 -3.92 14.46
C GLY A 209 -6.80 -4.83 13.64
N THR A 210 -6.46 -6.01 14.17
CA THR A 210 -5.70 -7.01 13.40
C THR A 210 -6.47 -7.49 12.16
N ALA A 211 -7.79 -7.65 12.29
CA ALA A 211 -8.67 -7.94 11.15
C ALA A 211 -8.63 -6.82 10.11
N ALA A 212 -8.71 -5.55 10.54
CA ALA A 212 -8.63 -4.41 9.64
C ALA A 212 -7.26 -4.31 8.94
N LEU A 213 -6.16 -4.62 9.62
CA LEU A 213 -4.81 -4.63 9.01
C LEU A 213 -4.70 -5.70 7.92
N LEU A 214 -5.13 -6.92 8.21
CA LEU A 214 -5.09 -8.04 7.26
C LEU A 214 -6.03 -7.81 6.06
N ASP A 215 -7.23 -7.29 6.31
CA ASP A 215 -8.20 -6.92 5.28
C ASP A 215 -7.66 -5.80 4.37
N ALA A 216 -7.04 -4.76 4.96
CA ALA A 216 -6.39 -3.69 4.20
C ALA A 216 -5.17 -4.18 3.39
N SER A 217 -4.54 -5.28 3.81
CA SER A 217 -3.50 -5.97 3.02
C SER A 217 -4.06 -6.92 1.96
N GLY A 218 -5.39 -7.01 1.81
CA GLY A 218 -6.06 -7.81 0.78
C GLY A 218 -6.39 -9.25 1.18
N ALA A 219 -6.27 -9.61 2.46
CA ALA A 219 -6.62 -10.94 2.93
C ALA A 219 -8.14 -11.08 3.20
N THR A 220 -8.71 -12.24 2.86
CA THR A 220 -10.03 -12.65 3.34
C THR A 220 -9.91 -13.06 4.81
N VAL A 221 -10.48 -12.25 5.71
CA VAL A 221 -10.30 -12.46 7.15
C VAL A 221 -11.32 -13.43 7.75
N VAL A 222 -10.83 -14.37 8.54
CA VAL A 222 -11.61 -15.19 9.46
C VAL A 222 -11.41 -14.64 10.87
N ARG A 223 -12.50 -14.19 11.50
CA ARG A 223 -12.44 -13.58 12.83
C ARG A 223 -12.42 -14.67 13.90
N ALA A 224 -11.43 -14.60 14.77
CA ALA A 224 -11.29 -15.43 15.97
C ALA A 224 -11.51 -14.57 17.23
N THR A 225 -11.97 -15.20 18.31
CA THR A 225 -12.14 -14.53 19.61
C THR A 225 -11.30 -15.22 20.67
N ALA A 226 -11.03 -14.56 21.80
CA ALA A 226 -10.25 -15.12 22.92
C ALA A 226 -10.75 -16.48 23.45
N LYS A 227 -12.03 -16.82 23.23
CA LYS A 227 -12.66 -18.04 23.76
C LYS A 227 -13.05 -19.04 22.69
N ILE A 228 -13.07 -18.62 21.42
CA ILE A 228 -13.59 -19.42 20.31
C ILE A 228 -12.60 -19.27 19.16
N ALA A 229 -11.77 -20.30 18.99
CA ALA A 229 -11.01 -20.52 17.79
C ALA A 229 -11.97 -20.83 16.63
N PRO A 230 -11.68 -20.36 15.40
CA PRO A 230 -12.46 -20.75 14.23
C PRO A 230 -12.38 -22.26 14.05
N SER A 231 -13.49 -22.85 13.66
CA SER A 231 -13.62 -24.24 13.27
C SER A 231 -13.05 -24.49 11.87
N THR A 232 -12.77 -25.76 11.55
CA THR A 232 -12.38 -26.17 10.19
C THR A 232 -13.43 -25.75 9.16
N ALA A 233 -14.71 -25.75 9.52
CA ALA A 233 -15.80 -25.35 8.64
C ALA A 233 -15.76 -23.85 8.33
N GLU A 234 -15.54 -22.99 9.33
CA GLU A 234 -15.44 -21.54 9.13
C GLU A 234 -14.24 -21.14 8.26
N ILE A 235 -13.09 -21.79 8.44
CA ILE A 235 -11.92 -21.57 7.57
C ILE A 235 -12.22 -22.06 6.15
N LEU A 236 -12.84 -23.23 5.99
CA LEU A 236 -13.22 -23.77 4.68
C LEU A 236 -14.23 -22.88 3.96
N GLU A 237 -15.24 -22.36 4.66
CA GLU A 237 -16.19 -21.39 4.10
C GLU A 237 -15.49 -20.11 3.65
N ALA A 238 -14.49 -19.64 4.39
CA ALA A 238 -13.70 -18.47 3.97
C ALA A 238 -12.85 -18.76 2.72
N ILE A 239 -12.27 -19.96 2.62
CA ILE A 239 -11.55 -20.45 1.44
C ILE A 239 -12.50 -20.47 0.23
N HIS A 240 -13.70 -21.05 0.36
CA HIS A 240 -14.67 -21.09 -0.72
C HIS A 240 -15.19 -19.70 -1.10
N ARG A 241 -15.45 -18.84 -0.12
CA ARG A 241 -15.88 -17.45 -0.32
C ARG A 241 -14.84 -16.59 -1.01
N ALA A 242 -13.55 -16.87 -0.81
CA ALA A 242 -12.49 -16.20 -1.56
C ALA A 242 -12.64 -16.43 -3.07
N GLY A 243 -13.17 -17.60 -3.48
CA GLY A 243 -13.56 -17.87 -4.86
C GLY A 243 -12.39 -17.94 -5.84
N ARG A 244 -11.19 -18.29 -5.34
CA ARG A 244 -9.95 -18.34 -6.12
C ARG A 244 -9.38 -19.75 -6.21
N PRO A 245 -8.79 -20.15 -7.36
CA PRO A 245 -8.18 -21.46 -7.58
C PRO A 245 -6.88 -21.64 -6.80
N GLU A 246 -6.18 -20.55 -6.47
CA GLU A 246 -4.97 -20.54 -5.67
C GLU A 246 -5.20 -19.79 -4.36
N ILE A 247 -4.93 -20.46 -3.23
CA ILE A 247 -5.17 -19.90 -1.89
C ILE A 247 -3.96 -20.12 -0.98
N VAL A 248 -3.60 -19.08 -0.23
CA VAL A 248 -2.65 -19.18 0.89
C VAL A 248 -3.41 -18.96 2.19
N VAL A 249 -3.16 -19.79 3.20
CA VAL A 249 -3.78 -19.64 4.52
C VAL A 249 -2.74 -19.22 5.55
N LEU A 250 -3.03 -18.15 6.29
CA LEU A 250 -2.23 -17.62 7.40
C LEU A 250 -2.95 -17.87 8.73
N PRO A 251 -2.53 -18.85 9.55
CA PRO A 251 -3.16 -19.15 10.84
C PRO A 251 -3.04 -18.04 11.87
N SER A 252 -1.97 -17.23 11.81
CA SER A 252 -1.64 -16.14 12.73
C SER A 252 -1.48 -16.54 14.21
N ASP A 253 -1.65 -17.82 14.53
CA ASP A 253 -1.62 -18.40 15.86
C ASP A 253 -1.32 -19.91 15.73
N SER A 254 -0.43 -20.42 16.58
CA SER A 254 -0.02 -21.82 16.57
C SER A 254 -1.18 -22.79 16.79
N ASP A 255 -2.17 -22.40 17.61
CA ASP A 255 -3.32 -23.25 17.96
C ASP A 255 -4.30 -23.40 16.77
N ILE A 256 -4.25 -22.45 15.83
CA ILE A 256 -5.08 -22.43 14.63
C ILE A 256 -4.49 -23.26 13.50
N ARG A 257 -3.17 -23.52 13.52
CA ARG A 257 -2.49 -24.25 12.44
C ARG A 257 -3.12 -25.62 12.15
N PRO A 258 -3.38 -26.51 13.13
CA PRO A 258 -3.99 -27.81 12.84
C PRO A 258 -5.37 -27.68 12.18
N VAL A 259 -6.15 -26.66 12.59
CA VAL A 259 -7.49 -26.41 12.03
C VAL A 259 -7.40 -25.90 10.59
N ALA A 260 -6.45 -24.99 10.32
CA ALA A 260 -6.17 -24.48 8.99
C ALA A 260 -5.66 -25.58 8.04
N GLU A 261 -4.79 -26.48 8.51
CA GLU A 261 -4.30 -27.63 7.74
C GLU A 261 -5.44 -28.59 7.37
N ALA A 262 -6.33 -28.89 8.32
CA ALA A 262 -7.52 -29.71 8.05
C ALA A 262 -8.48 -29.05 7.04
N ALA A 263 -8.64 -27.72 7.09
CA ALA A 263 -9.46 -26.98 6.12
C ALA A 263 -8.82 -27.01 4.73
N ALA A 264 -7.50 -26.83 4.66
CA ALA A 264 -6.74 -26.90 3.43
C ALA A 264 -6.77 -28.30 2.80
N GLU A 265 -6.71 -29.37 3.59
CA GLU A 265 -6.85 -30.75 3.10
C GLU A 265 -8.21 -30.96 2.42
N LYS A 266 -9.31 -30.49 3.02
CA LYS A 266 -10.65 -30.56 2.42
C LYS A 266 -10.74 -29.72 1.14
N ALA A 267 -10.22 -28.50 1.14
CA ALA A 267 -10.22 -27.64 -0.03
C ALA A 267 -9.41 -28.23 -1.21
N ARG A 268 -8.31 -28.96 -0.93
CA ARG A 268 -7.57 -29.70 -1.97
C ARG A 268 -8.40 -30.80 -2.62
N ALA A 269 -9.25 -31.48 -1.83
CA ALA A 269 -10.18 -32.48 -2.36
C ALA A 269 -11.21 -31.85 -3.33
N ASP A 270 -11.54 -30.57 -3.13
CA ASP A 270 -12.40 -29.77 -4.02
C ASP A 270 -11.66 -29.19 -5.23
N GLY A 271 -10.36 -29.52 -5.42
CA GLY A 271 -9.55 -29.07 -6.55
C GLY A 271 -8.90 -27.69 -6.37
N ILE A 272 -8.95 -27.10 -5.18
CA ILE A 272 -8.30 -25.82 -4.89
C ILE A 272 -6.81 -26.04 -4.63
N ARG A 273 -5.94 -25.29 -5.30
CA ARG A 273 -4.51 -25.27 -5.01
C ARG A 273 -4.28 -24.40 -3.77
N ILE A 274 -3.95 -25.04 -2.65
CA ILE A 274 -3.86 -24.34 -1.36
C ILE A 274 -2.62 -24.73 -0.55
N SER A 275 -2.04 -23.74 0.14
CA SER A 275 -0.91 -23.90 1.04
C SER A 275 -1.16 -23.17 2.36
N VAL A 276 -0.68 -23.74 3.46
CA VAL A 276 -0.73 -23.10 4.79
C VAL A 276 0.67 -22.62 5.12
N VAL A 277 0.87 -21.31 5.25
CA VAL A 277 2.13 -20.76 5.76
C VAL A 277 2.10 -20.85 7.28
N PRO A 278 3.11 -21.44 7.93
CA PRO A 278 3.03 -21.80 9.36
C PRO A 278 3.26 -20.60 10.30
N THR A 279 2.48 -19.52 10.14
CA THR A 279 2.54 -18.35 11.00
C THR A 279 1.97 -18.69 12.39
N ARG A 280 2.64 -18.22 13.44
CA ARG A 280 2.30 -18.45 14.85
C ARG A 280 1.90 -17.16 15.58
N SER A 281 2.01 -16.02 14.90
CA SER A 281 1.64 -14.72 15.42
C SER A 281 1.18 -13.81 14.29
N ILE A 282 0.33 -12.82 14.61
CA ILE A 282 -0.14 -11.81 13.66
C ILE A 282 1.02 -11.05 12.99
N VAL A 283 2.10 -10.76 13.71
CA VAL A 283 3.26 -10.05 13.12
C VAL A 283 3.96 -10.89 12.04
N GLN A 284 3.97 -12.22 12.17
CA GLN A 284 4.48 -13.10 11.12
C GLN A 284 3.53 -13.17 9.92
N SER A 285 2.22 -13.11 10.16
CA SER A 285 1.24 -12.99 9.08
C SER A 285 1.36 -11.66 8.35
N LEU A 286 1.61 -10.54 9.05
CA LEU A 286 1.86 -9.24 8.44
C LEU A 286 3.16 -9.25 7.59
N ALA A 287 4.24 -9.84 8.11
CA ALA A 287 5.48 -10.01 7.35
C ALA A 287 5.29 -10.87 6.08
N ALA A 288 4.52 -11.96 6.18
CA ALA A 288 4.16 -12.78 5.03
C ALA A 288 3.33 -11.99 4.00
N MET A 289 2.35 -11.20 4.45
CA MET A 289 1.54 -10.35 3.59
C MET A 289 2.38 -9.26 2.89
N ALA A 290 3.39 -8.71 3.56
CA ALA A 290 4.22 -7.64 3.01
C ALA A 290 5.03 -8.07 1.77
N VAL A 291 5.35 -9.36 1.65
CA VAL A 291 6.09 -9.94 0.51
C VAL A 291 5.21 -10.70 -0.48
N HIS A 292 3.90 -10.73 -0.24
CA HIS A 292 2.96 -11.46 -1.09
C HIS A 292 2.92 -10.86 -2.50
N ASP A 293 3.18 -11.70 -3.50
CA ASP A 293 3.10 -11.32 -4.91
C ASP A 293 2.11 -12.24 -5.66
N ALA A 294 0.91 -11.72 -5.88
CA ALA A 294 -0.16 -12.40 -6.62
C ALA A 294 0.20 -12.65 -8.10
N THR A 295 1.23 -11.99 -8.64
CA THR A 295 1.70 -12.16 -10.02
C THR A 295 2.79 -13.23 -10.16
N ALA A 296 3.48 -13.56 -9.07
CA ALA A 296 4.47 -14.63 -9.02
C ALA A 296 3.82 -16.03 -9.13
N ARG A 297 4.62 -17.07 -9.40
CA ARG A 297 4.16 -18.46 -9.33
C ARG A 297 3.77 -18.81 -7.89
N PHE A 298 2.73 -19.63 -7.72
CA PHE A 298 2.22 -20.02 -6.40
C PHE A 298 3.30 -20.52 -5.43
N ASP A 299 4.13 -21.46 -5.88
CA ASP A 299 5.14 -22.05 -5.01
C ASP A 299 6.22 -21.03 -4.64
N ASP A 300 6.57 -20.12 -5.56
CA ASP A 300 7.59 -19.09 -5.33
C ASP A 300 7.09 -18.05 -4.31
N ASP A 301 5.83 -17.62 -4.42
CA ASP A 301 5.18 -16.74 -3.46
C ASP A 301 5.03 -17.40 -2.09
N VAL A 302 4.54 -18.64 -2.02
CA VAL A 302 4.46 -19.40 -0.76
C VAL A 302 5.82 -19.51 -0.09
N VAL A 303 6.89 -19.75 -0.86
CA VAL A 303 8.27 -19.79 -0.34
C VAL A 303 8.70 -18.41 0.18
N ALA A 304 8.42 -17.33 -0.55
CA ALA A 304 8.73 -15.97 -0.12
C ALA A 304 7.99 -15.60 1.18
N MET A 305 6.67 -15.82 1.22
CA MET A 305 5.83 -15.61 2.40
C MET A 305 6.30 -16.44 3.60
N THR A 306 6.65 -17.71 3.38
CA THR A 306 7.17 -18.60 4.45
C THR A 306 8.52 -18.12 4.98
N ARG A 307 9.40 -17.62 4.09
CA ARG A 307 10.70 -17.07 4.51
C ARG A 307 10.51 -15.79 5.31
N ALA A 308 9.66 -14.87 4.88
CA ALA A 308 9.37 -13.63 5.62
C ALA A 308 8.80 -13.95 7.00
N ALA A 309 7.75 -14.78 7.09
CA ALA A 309 7.18 -15.21 8.36
C ALA A 309 8.22 -15.89 9.29
N GLY A 310 9.10 -16.71 8.71
CA GLY A 310 10.14 -17.42 9.45
C GLY A 310 11.30 -16.53 9.91
N ALA A 311 11.58 -15.44 9.20
CA ALA A 311 12.61 -14.45 9.56
C ALA A 311 12.13 -13.50 10.66
N THR A 312 10.83 -13.26 10.77
CA THR A 312 10.26 -12.42 11.83
C THR A 312 10.34 -13.12 13.19
N HIS A 313 11.21 -12.61 14.06
CA HIS A 313 11.21 -12.98 15.48
C HIS A 313 9.96 -12.40 16.14
N TYR A 314 9.20 -13.23 16.86
CA TYR A 314 7.96 -12.82 17.47
C TYR A 314 7.92 -13.11 18.97
N GLY A 315 7.17 -12.27 19.67
CA GLY A 315 6.91 -12.40 21.10
C GLY A 315 5.67 -11.62 21.50
N GLY A 316 5.48 -11.47 22.79
CA GLY A 316 4.33 -10.75 23.32
C GLY A 316 4.42 -10.54 24.81
N VAL A 317 3.45 -9.79 25.30
CA VAL A 317 3.18 -9.63 26.72
C VAL A 317 1.77 -10.12 26.99
N SER A 318 1.61 -10.92 28.03
CA SER A 318 0.32 -11.41 28.52
C SER A 318 0.23 -11.28 30.04
N ILE A 319 -0.95 -11.50 30.61
CA ILE A 319 -1.20 -11.46 32.05
C ILE A 319 -1.53 -12.87 32.53
N ALA A 320 -0.84 -13.32 33.58
CA ALA A 320 -1.05 -14.63 34.17
C ALA A 320 -2.48 -14.75 34.73
N SER A 321 -3.23 -15.72 34.22
CA SER A 321 -4.60 -16.02 34.68
C SER A 321 -4.66 -17.09 35.78
N ARG A 322 -3.55 -17.78 36.02
CA ARG A 322 -3.40 -18.84 37.04
C ARG A 322 -1.95 -18.92 37.50
N GLU A 323 -1.75 -19.47 38.69
CA GLU A 323 -0.42 -19.83 39.18
C GLU A 323 0.17 -20.99 38.35
N ALA A 324 1.45 -20.88 38.01
CA ALA A 324 2.16 -21.90 37.25
C ALA A 324 3.68 -21.82 37.45
N MET A 325 4.36 -22.95 37.28
CA MET A 325 5.80 -22.97 37.07
C MET A 325 6.10 -22.75 35.58
N THR A 326 6.93 -21.77 35.27
CA THR A 326 7.35 -21.39 33.92
C THR A 326 8.88 -21.48 33.78
N THR A 327 9.38 -21.33 32.57
CA THR A 327 10.83 -21.24 32.27
C THR A 327 11.50 -20.03 32.94
N ALA A 328 10.75 -18.95 33.18
CA ALA A 328 11.23 -17.76 33.89
C ALA A 328 11.10 -17.86 35.43
N GLY A 329 10.43 -18.91 35.95
CA GLY A 329 10.15 -19.09 37.37
C GLY A 329 8.67 -19.31 37.69
N ALA A 330 8.33 -19.27 38.98
CA ALA A 330 6.95 -19.34 39.43
C ALA A 330 6.23 -18.02 39.14
N CYS A 331 5.07 -18.07 38.49
CA CYS A 331 4.20 -16.91 38.34
C CYS A 331 2.93 -17.02 39.19
N GLN A 332 2.39 -15.87 39.56
CA GLN A 332 1.13 -15.68 40.29
C GLN A 332 0.07 -15.08 39.38
N VAL A 333 -1.21 -15.18 39.78
CA VAL A 333 -2.30 -14.52 39.06
C VAL A 333 -2.08 -13.01 39.06
N GLY A 334 -2.13 -12.39 37.88
CA GLY A 334 -1.91 -10.96 37.70
C GLY A 334 -0.48 -10.58 37.28
N ASP A 335 0.49 -11.50 37.37
CA ASP A 335 1.84 -11.24 36.89
C ASP A 335 1.85 -10.93 35.39
N VAL A 336 2.70 -9.99 35.00
CA VAL A 336 2.97 -9.67 33.59
C VAL A 336 4.02 -10.64 33.06
N LEU A 337 3.64 -11.40 32.05
CA LEU A 337 4.46 -12.43 31.42
C LEU A 337 5.03 -11.94 30.11
N GLY A 338 6.34 -12.07 29.93
CA GLY A 338 7.02 -11.82 28.66
C GLY A 338 7.29 -13.12 27.92
N ILE A 339 6.83 -13.19 26.68
CA ILE A 339 6.82 -14.41 25.87
C ILE A 339 7.69 -14.20 24.63
N VAL A 340 8.55 -15.16 24.31
CA VAL A 340 9.35 -15.21 23.08
C VAL A 340 9.14 -16.56 22.44
N ALA A 341 8.69 -16.58 21.17
CA ALA A 341 8.44 -17.81 20.43
C ALA A 341 7.56 -18.86 21.15
N GLY A 342 6.68 -18.41 22.05
CA GLY A 342 5.79 -19.27 22.86
C GLY A 342 6.31 -19.60 24.27
N ASP A 343 7.58 -19.34 24.57
CA ASP A 343 8.17 -19.58 25.88
C ASP A 343 8.08 -18.35 26.79
N ILE A 344 7.69 -18.53 28.04
CA ILE A 344 7.68 -17.47 29.05
C ILE A 344 9.11 -17.27 29.56
N VAL A 345 9.71 -16.14 29.18
CA VAL A 345 11.12 -15.81 29.46
C VAL A 345 11.29 -14.67 30.46
N GLU A 346 10.21 -13.98 30.80
CA GLU A 346 10.19 -12.86 31.75
C GLU A 346 8.91 -12.90 32.59
N ILE A 347 9.04 -12.54 33.88
CA ILE A 347 7.94 -12.29 34.80
C ILE A 347 8.18 -10.90 35.41
N GLY A 348 7.13 -10.09 35.53
CA GLY A 348 7.20 -8.78 36.17
C GLY A 348 5.83 -8.20 36.48
N GLU A 349 5.80 -6.92 36.82
CA GLU A 349 4.57 -6.24 37.25
C GLU A 349 4.08 -5.19 36.24
N SER A 350 4.94 -4.77 35.31
CA SER A 350 4.66 -3.72 34.33
C SER A 350 4.74 -4.23 32.89
N VAL A 351 3.67 -4.02 32.13
CA VAL A 351 3.59 -4.31 30.69
C VAL A 351 4.71 -3.61 29.93
N GLU A 352 4.98 -2.34 30.24
CA GLU A 352 6.01 -1.57 29.56
C GLU A 352 7.42 -2.13 29.81
N GLU A 353 7.73 -2.46 31.06
CA GLU A 353 9.05 -2.95 31.41
C GLU A 353 9.31 -4.34 30.86
N VAL A 354 8.32 -5.22 30.97
CA VAL A 354 8.39 -6.58 30.41
C VAL A 354 8.50 -6.50 28.89
N ALA A 355 7.72 -5.66 28.21
CA ALA A 355 7.81 -5.48 26.76
C ALA A 355 9.21 -5.01 26.32
N VAL A 356 9.82 -4.04 27.02
CA VAL A 356 11.18 -3.57 26.71
C VAL A 356 12.20 -4.69 26.90
N ARG A 357 12.08 -5.52 27.95
CA ARG A 357 12.97 -6.68 28.15
C ARG A 357 12.79 -7.74 27.06
N VAL A 358 11.56 -8.04 26.67
CA VAL A 358 11.26 -8.96 25.57
C VAL A 358 11.83 -8.44 24.25
N LEU A 359 11.64 -7.16 23.92
CA LEU A 359 12.21 -6.55 22.71
C LEU A 359 13.75 -6.58 22.73
N GLY A 360 14.38 -6.35 23.89
CA GLY A 360 15.84 -6.49 24.01
C GLY A 360 16.32 -7.91 23.70
N ARG A 361 15.54 -8.94 24.04
CA ARG A 361 15.83 -10.34 23.66
C ARG A 361 15.60 -10.58 22.16
N LEU A 362 14.50 -10.09 21.59
CA LEU A 362 14.20 -10.24 20.16
C LEU A 362 15.22 -9.51 19.27
N LEU A 363 15.72 -8.35 19.70
CA LEU A 363 16.73 -7.56 19.00
C LEU A 363 18.16 -8.05 19.23
N SER A 364 18.38 -9.09 20.05
CA SER A 364 19.73 -9.57 20.39
C SER A 364 20.50 -10.12 19.18
N SER A 365 19.78 -10.63 18.19
CA SER A 365 20.30 -11.09 16.89
C SER A 365 20.37 -10.00 15.82
N GLY A 366 20.03 -8.76 16.16
CA GLY A 366 19.79 -7.67 15.21
C GLY A 366 18.31 -7.53 14.83
N GLY A 367 18.02 -6.51 14.05
CA GLY A 367 16.70 -6.18 13.53
C GLY A 367 16.67 -4.75 13.03
N GLU A 368 15.90 -4.49 11.98
CA GLU A 368 15.74 -3.17 11.36
C GLU A 368 14.36 -2.58 11.61
N LEU A 369 13.35 -3.43 11.81
CA LEU A 369 11.96 -3.04 12.05
C LEU A 369 11.40 -3.74 13.29
N VAL A 370 10.75 -2.97 14.16
CA VAL A 370 9.94 -3.45 15.28
C VAL A 370 8.48 -3.12 15.03
N THR A 371 7.64 -4.16 15.00
CA THR A 371 6.18 -4.04 14.90
C THR A 371 5.55 -4.30 16.26
N LEU A 372 4.83 -3.30 16.77
CA LEU A 372 4.06 -3.35 18.02
C LEU A 372 2.57 -3.42 17.71
N VAL A 373 1.89 -4.47 18.13
CA VAL A 373 0.43 -4.61 17.97
C VAL A 373 -0.25 -4.53 19.34
N ARG A 374 -0.96 -3.44 19.61
CA ARG A 374 -1.62 -3.14 20.89
C ARG A 374 -2.95 -3.88 21.03
N GLY A 375 -3.13 -4.56 22.17
CA GLY A 375 -4.36 -5.25 22.55
C GLY A 375 -5.46 -4.31 23.05
N ALA A 376 -6.68 -4.85 23.21
CA ALA A 376 -7.85 -4.06 23.60
C ALA A 376 -7.73 -3.41 24.98
N ASP A 377 -7.11 -4.12 25.92
CA ASP A 377 -7.02 -3.71 27.34
C ASP A 377 -5.74 -2.93 27.67
N ALA A 378 -4.91 -2.65 26.66
CA ALA A 378 -3.64 -1.94 26.85
C ALA A 378 -3.81 -0.42 26.74
N ASP A 379 -3.12 0.32 27.61
CA ASP A 379 -3.09 1.78 27.59
C ASP A 379 -2.69 2.30 26.20
N VAL A 380 -3.42 3.28 25.68
CA VAL A 380 -3.14 3.94 24.40
C VAL A 380 -1.71 4.49 24.34
N ALA A 381 -1.18 4.97 25.47
CA ALA A 381 0.16 5.54 25.54
C ALA A 381 1.28 4.48 25.49
N VAL A 382 0.98 3.22 25.83
CA VAL A 382 1.98 2.16 26.07
C VAL A 382 2.92 1.96 24.89
N GLY A 383 2.37 1.92 23.66
CA GLY A 383 3.15 1.71 22.44
C GLY A 383 4.13 2.85 22.17
N SER A 384 3.68 4.10 22.40
CA SER A 384 4.52 5.29 22.22
C SER A 384 5.63 5.39 23.28
N THR A 385 5.35 4.97 24.51
CA THR A 385 6.34 4.92 25.60
C THR A 385 7.41 3.89 25.31
N ILE A 386 7.01 2.67 24.94
CA ILE A 386 7.92 1.58 24.56
C ILE A 386 8.77 2.00 23.36
N ALA A 387 8.16 2.53 22.29
CA ALA A 387 8.88 2.97 21.11
C ALA A 387 9.97 4.00 21.45
N ARG A 388 9.66 4.96 22.33
CA ARG A 388 10.64 5.97 22.78
C ARG A 388 11.81 5.35 23.54
N ARG A 389 11.55 4.36 24.42
CA ARG A 389 12.61 3.67 25.19
C ARG A 389 13.48 2.82 24.28
N VAL A 390 12.89 2.09 23.34
CA VAL A 390 13.60 1.23 22.40
C VAL A 390 14.47 2.04 21.45
N ARG A 391 13.97 3.14 20.86
CA ARG A 391 14.78 4.04 19.99
C ARG A 391 16.01 4.62 20.69
N ARG A 392 15.96 4.82 22.02
CA ARG A 392 17.13 5.28 22.79
C ARG A 392 18.21 4.20 22.91
N ALA A 393 17.82 2.93 23.00
CA ALA A 393 18.74 1.81 23.09
C ALA A 393 19.19 1.30 21.71
N HIS A 394 18.34 1.42 20.69
CA HIS A 394 18.55 0.96 19.32
C HIS A 394 18.18 2.07 18.31
N PRO A 395 19.08 3.04 18.05
CA PRO A 395 18.77 4.21 17.21
C PRO A 395 18.51 3.90 15.72
N GLY A 396 18.97 2.75 15.23
CA GLY A 396 18.81 2.33 13.83
C GLY A 396 17.54 1.52 13.55
N VAL A 397 16.71 1.27 14.57
CA VAL A 397 15.52 0.43 14.44
C VAL A 397 14.29 1.31 14.21
N GLU A 398 13.58 1.06 13.12
CA GLU A 398 12.28 1.63 12.86
C GLU A 398 11.23 0.96 13.76
N ILE A 399 10.28 1.74 14.27
CA ILE A 399 9.23 1.20 15.16
C ILE A 399 7.87 1.67 14.68
N VAL A 400 7.04 0.70 14.33
CA VAL A 400 5.65 0.89 13.91
C VAL A 400 4.73 0.35 15.00
N VAL A 401 3.68 1.12 15.31
CA VAL A 401 2.67 0.76 16.31
C VAL A 401 1.32 0.67 15.62
N HIS A 402 0.65 -0.46 15.79
CA HIS A 402 -0.71 -0.69 15.32
C HIS A 402 -1.65 -0.96 16.48
N ASP A 403 -2.88 -0.47 16.35
CA ASP A 403 -3.99 -0.87 17.20
C ASP A 403 -4.57 -2.18 16.69
N GLY A 404 -4.29 -3.29 17.39
CA GLY A 404 -4.78 -4.61 17.02
C GLY A 404 -6.10 -4.98 17.67
N GLY A 405 -6.32 -4.53 18.91
CA GLY A 405 -7.56 -4.80 19.65
C GLY A 405 -7.76 -6.28 19.98
N GLN A 406 -6.70 -7.09 19.94
CA GLN A 406 -6.76 -8.47 20.37
C GLN A 406 -7.00 -8.57 21.89
N PRO A 407 -7.81 -9.52 22.35
CA PRO A 407 -7.98 -9.80 23.78
C PRO A 407 -6.77 -10.59 24.35
N LEU A 408 -6.59 -10.60 25.68
CA LEU A 408 -5.60 -11.39 26.44
C LEU A 408 -4.10 -11.05 26.21
N TRP A 409 -3.79 -10.37 25.10
CA TRP A 409 -2.45 -9.95 24.73
C TRP A 409 -2.37 -8.43 24.72
N PRO A 410 -2.01 -7.78 25.85
CA PRO A 410 -1.75 -6.36 25.88
C PRO A 410 -0.84 -5.88 24.75
N LEU A 411 0.19 -6.67 24.42
CA LEU A 411 1.09 -6.40 23.31
C LEU A 411 1.50 -7.69 22.60
N ILE A 412 1.52 -7.63 21.27
CA ILE A 412 2.23 -8.58 20.41
C ILE A 412 3.39 -7.83 19.75
N LEU A 413 4.55 -8.49 19.68
CA LEU A 413 5.82 -7.89 19.30
C LEU A 413 6.40 -8.67 18.12
N GLY A 414 6.86 -7.98 17.08
CA GLY A 414 7.60 -8.54 15.96
C GLY A 414 8.90 -7.77 15.72
N VAL A 415 9.96 -8.49 15.34
CA VAL A 415 11.25 -7.94 14.92
C VAL A 415 11.68 -8.62 13.63
N GLU A 416 12.00 -7.82 12.62
CA GLU A 416 12.49 -8.26 11.29
C GLU A 416 13.95 -7.87 11.08
#